data_AF-A0A060BMJ5-F1
#
_entry.id   AF-A0A060BMJ5-F1
#
_cell.length_a   1.000
_cell.length_b   1.000
_cell.length_c   1.000
_cell.angle_alpha   90.00
_cell.angle_beta   90.00
_cell.angle_gamma   90.00
#
_symmetry.space_group_name_H-M   'P 1'
#
loop_
_entity.id
_entity.type
_entity.pdbx_description
1 polymer ?
#
loop_
_entity_poly.entity_id
_entity_poly.type
_entity_poly.pdbx_seq_one_letter_code
_entity_poly.pdbx_strand_id
1 'polypeptide(L)'
;FPSMGDSPDEFITTSDKTRDVLRTYGVKRYINVIPNGVDFSLFKRTAEKMERAKALRHELGLDGRKVLLIVGRLGQEKGMDYVVSCLG
;
A
#
# COMPACT_ATOMS: atom_id res chain seq x y z
N PHE A 1 -1.51 15.89 25.87
CA PHE A 1 -1.27 15.95 24.42
C PHE A 1 -1.94 17.20 23.83
N PRO A 2 -1.40 18.41 24.11
CA PRO A 2 -1.99 19.64 23.60
C PRO A 2 -1.74 19.82 22.09
N SER A 3 -2.78 20.26 21.39
CA SER A 3 -2.77 21.05 20.15
C SER A 3 -1.94 20.57 18.94
N MET A 4 -2.05 19.31 18.51
CA MET A 4 -1.91 19.01 17.06
C MET A 4 -3.08 19.65 16.32
N GLY A 5 -3.07 20.98 16.19
CA GLY A 5 -4.27 21.71 15.78
C GLY A 5 -4.17 23.23 15.79
N ASP A 6 -3.20 23.85 16.46
CA ASP A 6 -3.27 25.31 16.65
C ASP A 6 -2.39 26.14 15.71
N SER A 7 -1.55 25.50 14.88
CA SER A 7 -0.64 26.23 13.97
C SER A 7 -0.86 26.09 12.46
N PRO A 8 -1.38 24.98 11.88
CA PRO A 8 -1.44 24.86 10.41
C PRO A 8 -2.72 25.46 9.81
N ASP A 9 -2.59 26.19 8.71
CA ASP A 9 -3.71 26.76 7.94
C ASP A 9 -4.66 25.67 7.38
N GLU A 10 -4.11 24.53 6.98
CA GLU A 10 -4.88 23.40 6.45
C GLU A 10 -4.30 22.05 6.91
N PHE A 11 -5.18 21.08 7.14
CA PHE A 11 -4.80 19.67 7.33
C PHE A 11 -5.09 18.90 6.06
N ILE A 12 -4.07 18.29 5.47
CA ILE A 12 -4.21 17.38 4.32
C ILE A 12 -3.84 15.95 4.70
N THR A 13 -4.51 14.97 4.09
CA THR A 13 -4.16 13.56 4.23
C THR A 13 -4.46 12.77 2.95
N THR A 14 -3.89 11.58 2.82
CA THR A 14 -3.97 10.78 1.59
C THR A 14 -5.09 9.74 1.59
N SER A 15 -5.79 9.56 2.72
CA SER A 15 -6.90 8.61 2.81
C SER A 15 -7.88 8.95 3.92
N ASP A 16 -9.13 8.50 3.77
CA ASP A 16 -10.16 8.58 4.80
C ASP A 16 -9.73 7.85 6.09
N LYS A 17 -9.03 6.71 5.96
CA LYS A 17 -8.53 5.97 7.12
C LYS A 17 -7.60 6.80 7.99
N THR A 18 -6.68 7.54 7.38
CA THR A 18 -5.77 8.42 8.12
C THR A 18 -6.52 9.60 8.74
N ARG A 19 -7.52 10.17 8.02
CA ARG A 19 -8.40 11.20 8.59
C ARG A 19 -9.09 10.70 9.85
N ASP A 20 -9.66 9.50 9.82
CA ASP A 20 -10.42 8.96 10.93
C ASP A 20 -9.53 8.73 12.16
N VAL A 21 -8.29 8.28 11.97
CA VAL A 21 -7.27 8.20 13.04
C VAL A 21 -6.98 9.60 13.61
N LEU A 22 -6.80 10.62 12.77
CA LEU A 22 -6.58 12.00 13.23
C LEU A 22 -7.78 12.54 14.04
N ARG A 23 -9.01 12.11 13.72
CA ARG A 23 -10.20 12.42 14.54
C ARG A 23 -10.11 11.80 15.92
N THR A 24 -9.64 10.55 16.04
CA THR A 24 -9.45 9.90 17.35
C THR A 24 -8.41 10.61 18.21
N TYR A 25 -7.45 11.30 17.58
CA TYR A 25 -6.45 12.13 18.28
C TYR A 25 -6.94 13.55 18.63
N GLY A 26 -8.22 13.86 18.35
CA GLY A 26 -8.84 15.12 18.76
C GLY A 26 -8.71 16.26 17.76
N VAL A 27 -8.24 16.02 16.53
CA VAL A 27 -8.27 17.03 15.47
C VAL A 27 -9.72 17.34 15.12
N LYS A 28 -10.17 18.59 15.34
CA LYS A 28 -11.55 19.03 15.07
C LYS A 28 -11.71 19.85 13.78
N ARG A 29 -10.64 20.48 13.28
CA ARG A 29 -10.65 21.28 12.04
C ARG A 29 -10.95 20.41 10.81
N TYR A 30 -11.42 21.00 9.72
CA TYR A 30 -11.54 20.32 8.44
C TYR A 30 -10.23 19.64 8.04
N ILE A 31 -10.32 18.43 7.49
CA ILE A 31 -9.18 17.66 6.99
C ILE A 31 -9.50 17.34 5.53
N ASN A 32 -8.71 17.90 4.63
CA ASN A 32 -8.82 17.67 3.20
C ASN A 32 -8.17 16.34 2.83
N VAL A 33 -8.95 15.43 2.23
CA VAL A 33 -8.43 14.14 1.77
C VAL A 33 -8.06 14.28 0.30
N ILE A 34 -6.76 14.21 0.00
CA ILE A 34 -6.21 14.24 -1.35
C ILE A 34 -5.58 12.87 -1.62
N PRO A 35 -6.30 11.94 -2.27
CA PRO A 35 -5.79 10.61 -2.56
C PRO A 35 -4.51 10.69 -3.40
N ASN A 36 -3.57 9.78 -3.13
CA ASN A 36 -2.39 9.64 -4.00
C ASN A 36 -2.85 9.19 -5.40
N GLY A 37 -2.37 9.91 -6.42
CA GLY A 37 -2.51 9.45 -7.80
C GLY A 37 -1.70 8.17 -8.01
N VAL A 38 -2.33 7.15 -8.57
CA VAL A 38 -1.66 5.93 -9.03
C VAL A 38 -1.95 5.76 -10.51
N ASP A 39 -0.91 5.56 -11.31
CA ASP A 39 -1.12 5.25 -12.73
C ASP A 39 -1.59 3.80 -12.89
N PHE A 40 -2.89 3.64 -13.12
CA PHE A 40 -3.52 2.35 -13.34
C PHE A 40 -3.14 1.71 -14.68
N SER A 41 -2.54 2.46 -15.61
CA SER A 41 -2.07 1.93 -16.90
C SER A 41 -1.03 0.80 -16.72
N LEU A 42 -0.25 0.87 -15.63
CA LEU A 42 0.76 -0.11 -15.26
C LEU A 42 0.15 -1.49 -14.98
N PHE A 43 -1.09 -1.55 -14.51
CA PHE A 43 -1.78 -2.79 -14.13
C PHE A 43 -2.71 -3.34 -15.21
N LYS A 44 -2.78 -2.68 -16.38
CA LYS A 44 -3.56 -3.19 -17.52
C LYS A 44 -3.01 -4.53 -18.00
N ARG A 45 -3.90 -5.51 -18.18
CA ARG A 45 -3.59 -6.82 -18.76
C ARG A 45 -3.55 -6.69 -20.28
N THR A 46 -2.36 -6.50 -20.83
CA THR A 46 -2.12 -6.57 -22.29
C THR A 46 -1.63 -7.95 -22.67
N ALA A 47 -1.82 -8.37 -23.93
CA ALA A 47 -1.32 -9.66 -24.41
C ALA A 47 0.19 -9.82 -24.18
N GLU A 48 0.97 -8.78 -24.49
CA GLU A 48 2.42 -8.73 -24.25
C GLU A 48 2.78 -8.95 -22.78
N LYS A 49 2.12 -8.26 -21.84
CA LYS A 49 2.37 -8.43 -20.39
C LYS A 49 2.01 -9.82 -19.90
N MET A 50 0.97 -10.43 -20.47
CA MET A 50 0.58 -11.80 -20.13
C MET A 50 1.59 -12.83 -20.63
N GLU A 51 2.11 -12.67 -21.85
CA GLU A 51 3.17 -13.55 -22.37
C GLU A 51 4.47 -13.41 -21.58
N ARG A 52 4.86 -12.17 -21.24
CA ARG A 52 6.01 -11.94 -20.35
C ARG A 52 5.81 -12.57 -18.97
N ALA A 53 4.60 -12.52 -18.42
CA ALA A 53 4.30 -13.13 -17.13
C ALA A 53 4.35 -14.67 -17.19
N LYS A 54 3.94 -15.28 -18.31
CA LYS A 54 4.07 -16.74 -18.53
C LYS A 54 5.54 -17.15 -18.63
N ALA A 55 6.33 -16.43 -19.44
CA ALA A 55 7.76 -16.69 -19.57
C ALA A 55 8.49 -16.60 -18.20
N LEU A 56 8.21 -15.53 -17.43
CA LEU A 56 8.78 -15.37 -16.10
C LEU A 56 8.36 -16.49 -15.13
N ARG A 57 7.09 -16.92 -15.18
CA ARG A 57 6.63 -18.06 -14.37
C ARG A 57 7.37 -19.35 -14.73
N HIS A 58 7.62 -19.58 -16.03
CA HIS A 58 8.37 -20.72 -16.51
C HIS A 58 9.82 -20.69 -16.05
N GLU A 59 10.51 -19.55 -16.23
CA GLU A 59 11.90 -19.34 -15.80
C GLU A 59 12.09 -19.55 -14.29
N LEU A 60 11.09 -19.18 -13.49
CA LEU A 60 11.10 -19.38 -12.03
C LEU A 60 10.57 -20.75 -11.59
N GLY A 61 10.20 -21.63 -12.53
CA GLY A 61 9.64 -22.95 -12.26
C GLY A 61 8.29 -22.92 -11.52
N LEU A 62 7.53 -21.83 -11.66
CA LEU A 62 6.26 -21.59 -10.96
C LEU A 62 5.03 -22.11 -11.73
N ASP A 63 5.23 -22.76 -12.86
CA ASP A 63 4.15 -23.30 -13.70
C ASP A 63 3.20 -24.21 -12.91
N GLY A 64 1.90 -23.96 -13.05
CA GLY A 64 0.85 -24.69 -12.32
C GLY A 64 0.82 -24.43 -10.80
N ARG A 65 1.75 -23.66 -10.23
CA ARG A 65 1.83 -23.39 -8.79
C ARG A 65 1.01 -22.17 -8.38
N LYS A 66 0.33 -22.28 -7.23
CA LYS A 66 -0.23 -21.12 -6.51
C LYS A 66 0.93 -20.31 -5.94
N VAL A 67 0.89 -19.00 -6.11
CA VAL A 67 1.96 -18.07 -5.69
C VAL A 67 1.37 -17.01 -4.79
N LEU A 68 1.91 -16.88 -3.59
CA LEU A 68 1.71 -15.73 -2.71
C LEU A 68 2.87 -14.76 -2.93
N LEU A 69 2.61 -13.62 -3.57
CA LEU A 69 3.61 -12.58 -3.84
C LEU A 69 3.53 -11.48 -2.78
N ILE A 70 4.64 -11.24 -2.09
CA ILE A 70 4.78 -10.17 -1.10
C ILE A 70 5.80 -9.17 -1.64
N VAL A 71 5.38 -7.93 -1.85
CA VAL A 71 6.25 -6.84 -2.33
C VAL A 71 6.16 -5.68 -1.37
N GLY A 72 7.31 -5.27 -0.84
CA GLY A 72 7.42 -4.15 0.08
C GLY A 72 8.88 -3.79 0.32
N ARG A 73 9.12 -2.61 0.87
CA ARG A 73 10.44 -2.27 1.41
C ARG A 73 10.72 -3.14 2.63
N LEU A 74 11.97 -3.56 2.81
CA LEU A 74 12.42 -4.21 4.04
C LEU A 74 12.38 -3.18 5.18
N GLY A 75 11.27 -3.16 5.91
CA GLY A 75 11.04 -2.31 7.06
C GLY A 75 10.24 -3.10 8.10
N GLN A 76 10.61 -2.99 9.37
CA GLN A 76 9.95 -3.72 10.46
C GLN A 76 8.44 -3.43 10.50
N GLU A 77 8.04 -2.21 10.11
CA GLU A 77 6.64 -1.79 10.06
C GLU A 77 5.81 -2.55 9.00
N LYS A 78 6.47 -3.29 8.10
CA LYS A 78 5.81 -4.11 7.06
C LYS A 78 5.57 -5.55 7.50
N GLY A 79 6.08 -5.96 8.66
CA GLY A 79 5.82 -7.27 9.25
C GLY A 79 6.22 -8.46 8.36
N MET A 80 7.18 -8.28 7.44
CA MET A 80 7.60 -9.33 6.52
C MET A 80 8.13 -10.54 7.28
N ASP A 81 8.83 -10.30 8.40
CA ASP A 81 9.37 -11.29 9.32
C ASP A 81 8.27 -12.22 9.86
N TYR A 82 7.11 -11.66 10.21
CA TYR A 82 5.94 -12.42 10.69
C TYR A 82 5.30 -13.25 9.59
N VAL A 83 5.21 -12.71 8.37
CA VAL A 83 4.63 -13.47 7.24
C VAL A 83 5.54 -14.65 6.90
N VAL A 84 6.86 -14.46 6.92
CA VAL A 84 7.83 -15.54 6.70
C VAL A 84 7.75 -16.60 7.80
N SER A 85 7.59 -16.21 9.08
CA SER A 85 7.51 -17.17 10.18
C SER A 85 6.26 -18.07 10.13
N CYS A 86 5.17 -17.60 9.50
CA CYS A 86 3.94 -18.38 9.33
C CYS A 86 3.99 -19.37 8.15
N LEU A 87 5.01 -19.28 7.29
CA LEU A 87 5.18 -20.11 6.10
C LEU A 87 6.21 -21.24 6.27
N GLY A 88 6.92 -21.27 7.41
CA GLY A 88 7.79 -22.37 7.83
C GLY A 88 7.03 -23.40 8.67
#